data_AF-A0A945A9K0-F1
#
_entry.id   AF-A0A945A9K0-F1
#
_cell.length_a   1.000
_cell.length_b   1.000
_cell.length_c   1.000
_cell.angle_alpha   90.00
_cell.angle_beta   90.00
_cell.angle_gamma   90.00
#
_symmetry.space_group_name_H-M   'P 1'
#
loop_
_entity.id
_entity.type
_entity.pdbx_description
1 polymer ?
#
loop_
_entity_poly.entity_id
_entity_poly.type
_entity_poly.pdbx_seq_one_letter_code
_entity_poly.pdbx_strand_id
1 'polypeptide(L)'
;MISYEKLGIKPFINASGTITTLGGSLMPPEVLDAMREASRSFIDLNDLVVKAGEYLAERIGVPAAFISCGAASGVQLSAAACLTGMDAEKIGQLPHTDGWKNEFVISLVDRHT
;
A
#
# COMPACT_ATOMS: atom_id res chain seq x y z
N MET A 1 -17.34 0.48 -22.43
CA MET A 1 -16.92 0.89 -21.07
C MET A 1 -18.17 1.19 -20.25
N ILE A 2 -18.29 0.63 -19.05
CA ILE A 2 -19.41 0.90 -18.15
C ILE A 2 -19.10 2.21 -17.40
N SER A 3 -20.04 3.16 -17.39
CA SER A 3 -19.94 4.39 -16.61
C SER A 3 -20.68 4.23 -15.27
N TYR A 4 -20.38 5.07 -14.27
CA TYR A 4 -21.12 5.08 -13.00
C TYR A 4 -22.63 5.27 -13.20
N GLU A 5 -23.03 6.13 -14.15
CA GLU A 5 -24.44 6.33 -14.51
C GLU A 5 -25.12 5.06 -15.01
N LYS A 6 -24.42 4.25 -15.82
CA LYS A 6 -24.94 2.95 -16.29
C LYS A 6 -25.08 1.92 -15.16
N LEU A 7 -24.34 2.10 -14.07
CA LEU A 7 -24.49 1.33 -12.83
C LEU A 7 -25.57 1.92 -11.89
N GLY A 8 -26.24 3.01 -12.28
CA GLY A 8 -27.21 3.71 -11.44
C GLY A 8 -26.56 4.52 -10.31
N ILE A 9 -25.25 4.76 -10.36
CA ILE A 9 -24.48 5.50 -9.35
C ILE A 9 -24.33 6.96 -9.82
N LYS A 10 -24.76 7.89 -8.96
CA LYS A 10 -24.68 9.33 -9.23
C LYS A 10 -23.42 9.93 -8.58
N PRO A 11 -22.49 10.52 -9.37
CA PRO A 11 -21.37 11.28 -8.82
C PRO A 11 -21.84 12.52 -8.05
N PHE A 12 -21.05 12.98 -7.09
CA PHE A 12 -21.31 14.18 -6.30
C PHE A 12 -20.01 14.94 -6.00
N ILE A 13 -20.14 16.20 -5.58
CA ILE A 13 -19.00 17.01 -5.14
C ILE A 13 -18.72 16.65 -3.68
N ASN A 14 -17.55 16.04 -3.42
CA ASN A 14 -17.10 15.76 -2.06
C ASN A 14 -16.45 17.02 -1.45
N ALA A 15 -17.15 17.66 -0.52
CA ALA A 15 -16.64 18.79 0.29
C ALA A 15 -16.31 18.38 1.74
N SER A 16 -16.29 17.08 2.04
CA SER A 16 -16.03 16.52 3.38
C SER A 16 -14.57 16.08 3.58
N GLY A 17 -13.70 16.34 2.62
CA GLY A 17 -12.29 15.93 2.65
C GLY A 17 -12.06 14.50 2.17
N THR A 18 -10.97 13.87 2.61
CA THR A 18 -10.50 12.57 2.11
C THR A 18 -11.15 11.39 2.86
N ILE A 19 -12.47 11.26 2.73
CA ILE A 19 -13.24 10.24 3.43
C ILE A 19 -13.13 8.88 2.72
N THR A 20 -12.71 7.84 3.45
CA THR A 20 -12.51 6.48 2.93
C THR A 20 -13.74 5.90 2.26
N THR A 21 -14.92 6.04 2.89
CA THR A 21 -16.19 5.53 2.34
C THR A 21 -16.64 6.28 1.08
N LEU A 22 -16.06 7.46 0.80
CA LEU A 22 -16.34 8.26 -0.40
C LEU A 22 -15.25 8.11 -1.47
N GLY A 23 -14.31 7.18 -1.30
CA GLY A 23 -13.23 6.92 -2.26
C GLY A 23 -11.95 7.73 -2.02
N GLY A 24 -11.84 8.46 -0.90
CA GLY A 24 -10.65 9.22 -0.54
C GLY A 24 -10.44 10.45 -1.42
N SER A 25 -9.29 10.54 -2.06
CA SER A 25 -8.89 11.67 -2.92
C SER A 25 -9.00 11.30 -4.41
N LEU A 26 -9.30 12.30 -5.24
CA LEU A 26 -9.15 12.17 -6.69
C LEU A 26 -7.67 12.25 -7.07
N MET A 27 -7.25 11.42 -8.04
CA MET A 27 -5.89 11.46 -8.57
C MET A 27 -5.69 12.71 -9.44
N PRO A 28 -4.56 13.43 -9.30
CA PRO A 28 -4.16 14.48 -10.23
C PRO A 28 -4.00 13.95 -11.67
N PRO A 29 -4.25 14.77 -12.71
CA PRO A 29 -4.13 14.34 -14.11
C PRO A 29 -2.78 13.69 -14.46
N GLU A 30 -1.69 14.24 -13.94
CA GLU A 30 -0.33 13.72 -14.18
C GLU A 30 -0.14 12.28 -13.66
N VAL A 31 -0.84 11.90 -12.60
CA VAL A 31 -0.81 10.52 -12.07
C VAL A 31 -1.57 9.59 -13.01
N LEU A 32 -2.74 10.01 -13.50
CA LEU A 32 -3.55 9.24 -14.45
C LEU A 32 -2.80 8.99 -15.76
N ASP A 33 -2.07 10.00 -16.24
CA ASP A 33 -1.27 9.90 -17.46
C ASP A 33 -0.10 8.93 -17.29
N ALA A 34 0.62 9.00 -16.17
CA ALA A 34 1.69 8.06 -15.84
C ALA A 34 1.18 6.62 -15.73
N MET A 35 0.02 6.39 -15.09
CA MET A 35 -0.60 5.06 -15.01
C MET A 35 -0.98 4.53 -16.40
N ARG A 36 -1.52 5.39 -17.27
CA ARG A 36 -1.87 5.03 -18.64
C ARG A 36 -0.62 4.64 -19.44
N GLU A 37 0.46 5.40 -19.31
CA GLU A 37 1.73 5.10 -19.96
C GLU A 37 2.30 3.75 -19.50
N ALA A 38 2.40 3.55 -18.18
CA ALA A 38 2.90 2.31 -17.60
C ALA A 38 2.12 1.06 -18.04
N SER A 39 0.80 1.19 -18.23
CA SER A 39 -0.07 0.08 -18.66
C SER A 39 0.23 -0.50 -20.05
N ARG A 40 1.10 0.16 -20.83
CA ARG A 40 1.43 -0.19 -22.21
C ARG A 40 2.72 -1.01 -22.35
N SER A 41 3.35 -1.36 -21.23
CA SER A 41 4.66 -2.01 -21.19
C SER A 41 4.63 -3.24 -20.28
N PHE A 42 5.40 -4.27 -20.65
CA PHE A 42 5.75 -5.35 -19.74
C PHE A 42 7.10 -5.04 -19.09
N ILE A 43 7.21 -5.29 -17.79
CA ILE A 43 8.44 -5.09 -17.00
C ILE A 43 8.58 -6.22 -15.98
N ASP A 44 9.77 -6.37 -15.40
CA ASP A 44 9.93 -7.13 -14.16
C ASP A 44 9.38 -6.31 -12.99
N LEU A 45 8.37 -6.84 -12.31
CA LEU A 45 7.75 -6.16 -11.18
C LEU A 45 8.66 -6.13 -9.95
N ASN A 46 9.58 -7.09 -9.80
CA ASN A 46 10.54 -7.07 -8.71
C ASN A 46 11.50 -5.89 -8.86
N ASP A 47 11.99 -5.65 -10.07
CA ASP A 47 12.83 -4.49 -10.38
C ASP A 47 12.09 -3.18 -10.12
N LEU A 48 10.81 -3.09 -10.50
CA LEU A 48 9.99 -1.91 -10.20
C LEU A 48 9.91 -1.63 -8.70
N VAL A 49 9.63 -2.66 -7.89
CA VAL A 49 9.51 -2.51 -6.43
C VAL A 49 10.82 -2.00 -5.82
N VAL A 50 11.96 -2.57 -6.23
CA VAL A 50 13.29 -2.15 -5.76
C VAL A 50 13.57 -0.70 -6.18
N LYS A 51 13.43 -0.38 -7.47
CA LYS A 51 13.74 0.95 -8.00
C LYS A 51 12.81 2.05 -7.48
N ALA A 52 11.52 1.76 -7.32
CA ALA A 52 10.58 2.72 -6.75
C ALA A 52 10.89 2.98 -5.26
N GLY A 53 11.33 1.94 -4.53
CA GLY A 53 11.81 2.08 -3.15
C GLY A 53 13.06 2.95 -3.04
N GLU A 54 14.08 2.70 -3.85
CA GLU A 54 15.30 3.52 -3.92
C GLU A 54 14.98 4.98 -4.23
N TYR A 55 14.14 5.22 -5.25
CA TYR A 55 13.71 6.56 -5.67
C TYR A 55 12.98 7.32 -4.55
N LEU A 56 12.10 6.63 -3.81
CA LEU A 56 11.37 7.25 -2.70
C LEU A 56 12.31 7.52 -1.52
N ALA A 57 13.19 6.58 -1.19
CA ALA A 57 14.13 6.67 -0.08
C ALA A 57 15.05 7.89 -0.20
N GLU A 58 15.60 8.13 -1.39
CA GLU A 58 16.42 9.31 -1.69
C GLU A 58 15.68 10.61 -1.40
N ARG A 59 14.41 10.71 -1.84
CA ARG A 59 13.62 11.93 -1.75
C ARG A 59 13.17 12.29 -0.34
N ILE A 60 12.91 11.28 0.48
CA ILE A 60 12.48 11.50 1.87
C ILE A 60 13.65 11.42 2.86
N GLY A 61 14.88 11.17 2.37
CA GLY A 61 16.10 11.19 3.19
C GLY A 61 16.22 10.02 4.16
N VAL A 62 15.76 8.83 3.76
CA VAL A 62 15.85 7.60 4.59
C VAL A 62 16.76 6.55 3.94
N PRO A 63 17.32 5.60 4.72
CA PRO A 63 18.20 4.57 4.16
C PRO A 63 17.51 3.60 3.18
N ALA A 64 16.20 3.37 3.36
CA ALA A 64 15.41 2.49 2.52
C ALA A 64 13.91 2.84 2.63
N ALA A 65 13.16 2.59 1.57
CA ALA A 65 11.71 2.72 1.54
C ALA A 65 11.09 1.54 0.79
N PHE A 66 9.89 1.14 1.20
CA PHE A 66 9.14 0.06 0.57
C PHE A 66 7.69 0.51 0.31
N ILE A 67 7.22 0.32 -0.92
CA ILE A 67 5.85 0.66 -1.32
C ILE A 67 4.97 -0.59 -1.16
N SER A 68 3.95 -0.49 -0.30
CA SER A 68 2.96 -1.54 -0.10
C SER A 68 1.60 -1.14 -0.68
N CYS A 69 0.62 -2.04 -0.66
CA CYS A 69 -0.72 -1.76 -1.18
C CYS A 69 -1.60 -0.87 -0.26
N GLY A 70 -1.05 -0.38 0.85
CA GLY A 70 -1.74 0.51 1.79
C GLY A 70 -1.14 0.47 3.20
N ALA A 71 -1.64 1.32 4.10
CA ALA A 71 -1.12 1.41 5.47
C ALA A 71 -1.24 0.09 6.25
N ALA A 72 -2.39 -0.58 6.15
CA ALA A 72 -2.62 -1.86 6.82
C ALA A 72 -1.64 -2.95 6.36
N SER A 73 -1.38 -3.06 5.05
CA SER A 73 -0.36 -3.98 4.53
C SER A 73 1.04 -3.59 4.95
N GLY A 74 1.34 -2.29 5.03
CA GLY A 74 2.64 -1.80 5.51
C GLY A 74 2.90 -2.22 6.95
N VAL A 75 1.89 -2.13 7.83
CA VAL A 75 1.97 -2.62 9.21
C VAL A 75 2.13 -4.14 9.23
N GLN A 76 1.36 -4.88 8.43
CA GLN A 76 1.44 -6.34 8.36
C GLN A 76 2.82 -6.83 7.90
N LEU A 77 3.37 -6.23 6.84
CA LEU A 77 4.70 -6.58 6.32
C LEU A 77 5.81 -6.20 7.29
N SER A 78 5.68 -5.04 7.97
CA SER A 78 6.62 -4.65 9.02
C SER A 78 6.62 -5.64 10.18
N ALA A 79 5.44 -6.06 10.63
CA ALA A 79 5.29 -7.08 11.66
C ALA A 79 5.93 -8.41 11.23
N ALA A 80 5.61 -8.89 10.02
CA ALA A 80 6.21 -10.10 9.47
C ALA A 80 7.75 -10.03 9.45
N ALA A 81 8.31 -8.92 8.93
CA ALA A 81 9.75 -8.70 8.90
C ALA A 81 10.39 -8.70 10.30
N CYS A 82 9.72 -8.12 11.30
CA CYS A 82 10.19 -8.17 12.70
C CYS A 82 10.16 -9.59 13.29
N LEU A 83 9.19 -10.43 12.91
CA LEU A 83 9.10 -11.82 13.41
C LEU A 83 10.16 -12.72 12.81
N THR A 84 10.36 -12.61 11.50
CA THR A 84 11.16 -13.58 10.73
C THR A 84 12.59 -13.11 10.54
N GLY A 85 12.85 -11.80 10.57
CA GLY A 85 14.12 -11.24 10.13
C GLY A 85 14.42 -11.69 8.70
N MET A 86 15.64 -12.20 8.49
CA MET A 86 16.09 -12.75 7.20
C MET A 86 16.00 -14.28 7.12
N ASP A 87 15.36 -14.94 8.09
CA ASP A 87 15.22 -16.39 8.12
C ASP A 87 14.17 -16.86 7.09
N ALA A 88 14.65 -17.45 6.00
CA ALA A 88 13.81 -17.91 4.90
C ALA A 88 12.83 -19.03 5.30
N GLU A 89 13.20 -19.88 6.27
CA GLU A 89 12.32 -20.93 6.75
C GLU A 89 11.14 -20.31 7.51
N LYS A 90 11.42 -19.34 8.40
CA LYS A 90 10.37 -18.61 9.11
C LYS A 90 9.48 -17.80 8.17
N ILE A 91 10.04 -17.14 7.16
CA ILE A 91 9.25 -16.41 6.14
C ILE A 91 8.26 -17.38 5.48
N GLY A 92 8.72 -18.58 5.10
CA GLY A 92 7.88 -19.59 4.45
C GLY A 92 6.83 -20.23 5.37
N GLN A 93 6.99 -20.16 6.70
CA GLN A 93 6.05 -20.73 7.67
C GLN A 93 4.90 -19.77 8.04
N LEU A 94 4.99 -18.48 7.73
CA LEU A 94 3.90 -17.55 8.00
C LEU A 94 2.58 -17.99 7.33
N PRO A 95 1.42 -17.86 8.00
CA PRO A 95 1.21 -17.18 9.29
C PRO A 95 1.36 -18.09 10.53
N HIS A 96 1.88 -19.30 10.39
CA HIS A 96 2.11 -20.21 11.52
C HIS A 96 3.33 -19.77 12.31
N THR A 97 3.13 -19.42 13.58
CA THR A 97 4.14 -18.78 14.45
C THR A 97 4.28 -19.48 15.80
N ASP A 98 3.91 -20.76 15.87
CA ASP A 98 3.91 -21.55 17.10
C ASP A 98 5.31 -21.58 17.73
N GLY A 99 5.38 -21.19 19.01
CA GLY A 99 6.65 -21.12 19.75
C GLY A 99 7.50 -19.88 19.45
N TRP A 100 7.02 -18.92 18.65
CA TRP A 100 7.72 -17.65 18.41
C TRP A 100 7.17 -16.55 19.32
N LYS A 101 7.95 -15.49 19.53
CA LYS A 101 7.40 -14.24 20.05
C LYS A 101 6.62 -13.56 18.93
N ASN A 102 5.31 -13.38 19.10
CA ASN A 102 4.40 -12.91 18.04
C ASN A 102 3.42 -11.80 18.50
N GLU A 103 3.76 -11.07 19.55
CA GLU A 103 2.95 -9.99 20.11
C GLU A 103 3.48 -8.61 19.70
N PHE A 104 2.59 -7.70 19.30
CA PHE A 104 2.91 -6.33 18.89
C PHE A 104 2.06 -5.33 19.68
N VAL A 105 2.68 -4.22 20.07
CA VAL A 105 1.97 -3.08 20.66
C VAL A 105 1.51 -2.16 19.52
N ILE A 106 0.21 -1.90 19.45
CA ILE A 106 -0.41 -1.03 18.43
C ILE A 106 -1.11 0.14 19.12
N SER A 107 -0.91 1.34 18.59
CA SER A 107 -1.60 2.54 19.04
C SER A 107 -3.09 2.49 18.66
N LEU A 108 -3.97 2.77 19.63
CA LEU A 108 -5.42 2.81 19.44
C LEU A 108 -5.98 4.22 19.17
N VAL A 109 -5.10 5.20 18.91
CA VAL A 109 -5.42 6.64 19.00
C VAL A 109 -6.40 7.12 17.92
N ASP A 110 -6.68 6.33 16.88
CA ASP A 110 -7.65 6.69 15.84
C ASP A 110 -8.79 5.66 15.75
N ARG A 111 -9.65 5.63 16.79
CA ARG A 111 -10.93 4.93 16.69
C ARG A 111 -11.86 5.78 15.83
N HIS A 112 -11.93 5.49 14.54
CA HIS A 112 -13.03 5.94 13.70
C HIS A 112 -14.30 5.17 14.14
N THR A 113 -15.08 5.75 15.04
CA THR A 113 -16.48 5.36 15.29
C THR A 113 -17.37 5.81 14.16
#